data_AF-M0D0J1-F1
#
_entry.id   AF-M0D0J1-F1
#
_cell.length_a   1.000
_cell.length_b   1.000
_cell.length_c   1.000
_cell.angle_alpha   90.00
_cell.angle_beta   90.00
_cell.angle_gamma   90.00
#
_symmetry.space_group_name_H-M   'P 1'
#
loop_
_entity.id
_entity.type
_entity.pdbx_description
1 polymer ?
#
loop_
_entity_poly.entity_id
_entity_poly.type
_entity_poly.pdbx_seq_one_letter_code
_entity_poly.pdbx_strand_id
1 'polypeptide(L)'
;MDQLLPEEFEPTSRVLRRAQYEAFAFSVLDGDIRVRNESHENPANHEYLVTVVDGIPATCECPADAAYEGPCKHRVAIAIRPRILDLVARVQVIADGGTTANDRYEPAESDQCDCEELNEGFPCWDCVRTGRKTFPET
;
A
#
# COMPACT_ATOMS: atom_id res chain seq x y z
N MET A 1 17.28 4.07 4.90
CA MET A 1 15.81 4.08 4.94
C MET A 1 15.37 5.39 4.31
N ASP A 2 15.56 5.50 3.00
CA ASP A 2 15.27 6.72 2.25
C ASP A 2 14.88 6.31 0.84
N GLN A 3 13.59 6.26 0.62
CA GLN A 3 12.92 6.40 -0.67
C GLN A 3 11.43 6.48 -0.35
N LEU A 4 10.99 7.66 0.08
CA LEU A 4 9.59 7.89 0.42
C LEU A 4 8.73 8.22 -0.80
N LEU A 5 9.34 8.47 -1.97
CA LEU A 5 8.66 8.76 -3.23
C LEU A 5 9.57 8.32 -4.40
N PRO A 6 9.01 7.93 -5.57
CA PRO A 6 9.78 7.79 -6.80
C PRO A 6 10.58 9.07 -7.09
N GLU A 7 11.78 8.96 -7.66
CA GLU A 7 12.63 10.14 -7.97
C GLU A 7 11.90 11.15 -8.88
N GLU A 8 10.93 10.68 -9.65
CA GLU A 8 10.11 11.46 -10.57
C GLU A 8 9.00 12.28 -9.87
N PHE A 9 8.81 12.06 -8.57
CA PHE A 9 7.82 12.77 -7.76
C PHE A 9 8.47 13.90 -6.97
N GLU A 10 8.31 15.12 -7.46
CA GLU A 10 8.64 16.34 -6.73
C GLU A 10 7.35 17.08 -6.28
N PRO A 11 6.59 16.54 -5.30
CA PRO A 11 5.41 17.22 -4.82
C PRO A 11 5.79 18.47 -4.02
N THR A 12 4.97 19.50 -4.14
CA THR A 12 5.04 20.61 -3.18
C THR A 12 4.77 20.12 -1.76
N SER A 13 5.31 20.82 -0.76
CA SER A 13 5.06 20.51 0.66
C SER A 13 3.57 20.47 1.02
N ARG A 14 2.75 21.30 0.36
CA ARG A 14 1.30 21.31 0.50
C ARG A 14 0.67 20.01 -0.02
N VAL A 15 1.08 19.56 -1.20
CA VAL A 15 0.56 18.32 -1.79
C VAL A 15 0.96 17.12 -0.94
N LEU A 16 2.22 17.03 -0.51
CA LEU A 16 2.71 15.95 0.34
C LEU A 16 1.93 15.87 1.66
N ARG A 17 1.74 16.99 2.36
CA ARG A 17 0.95 17.02 3.60
C ARG A 17 -0.48 16.56 3.39
N ARG A 18 -1.13 16.97 2.29
CA ARG A 18 -2.50 16.53 1.99
C ARG A 18 -2.56 15.04 1.68
N ALA A 19 -1.59 14.49 0.95
CA ALA A 19 -1.49 13.06 0.66
C ALA A 19 -1.30 12.20 1.93
N GLN A 20 -0.67 12.77 2.96
CA GLN A 20 -0.42 12.12 4.26
C GLN A 20 -1.64 12.19 5.19
N TYR A 21 -2.27 13.36 5.32
CA TYR A 21 -3.28 13.59 6.36
C TYR A 21 -4.74 13.48 5.88
N GLU A 22 -5.03 13.64 4.60
CA GLU A 22 -6.38 13.39 4.10
C GLU A 22 -6.67 11.87 4.11
N ALA A 23 -7.90 11.52 4.44
CA ALA A 23 -8.35 10.13 4.46
C ALA A 23 -8.62 9.67 3.03
N PHE A 24 -7.82 8.72 2.54
CA PHE A 24 -8.00 8.11 1.23
C PHE A 24 -8.40 6.64 1.37
N ALA A 25 -9.48 6.26 0.67
CA ALA A 25 -9.82 4.88 0.41
C ALA A 25 -9.26 4.48 -0.96
N PHE A 26 -8.69 3.27 -1.04
CA PHE A 26 -8.06 2.74 -2.23
C PHE A 26 -8.78 1.47 -2.68
N SER A 27 -8.96 1.30 -3.98
CA SER A 27 -9.48 0.07 -4.57
C SER A 27 -8.68 -0.24 -5.84
N VAL A 28 -8.20 -1.49 -5.96
CA VAL A 28 -7.49 -1.95 -7.16
C VAL A 28 -8.51 -2.38 -8.21
N LEU A 29 -8.36 -1.91 -9.44
CA LEU A 29 -9.24 -2.19 -10.57
C LEU A 29 -8.40 -2.41 -11.82
N ASP A 30 -8.42 -3.62 -12.37
CA ASP A 30 -7.75 -3.95 -13.63
C ASP A 30 -6.26 -3.54 -13.69
N GLY A 31 -5.56 -3.57 -12.55
CA GLY A 31 -4.15 -3.15 -12.46
C GLY A 31 -3.94 -1.64 -12.27
N ASP A 32 -4.99 -0.87 -12.07
CA ASP A 32 -4.97 0.55 -11.69
C ASP A 32 -5.56 0.75 -10.29
N ILE A 33 -5.52 1.99 -9.80
CA ILE A 33 -6.00 2.33 -8.45
C ILE A 33 -7.08 3.40 -8.53
N ARG A 34 -8.26 3.06 -8.05
CA ARG A 34 -9.31 4.03 -7.72
C ARG A 34 -9.04 4.61 -6.35
N VAL A 35 -8.95 5.93 -6.28
CA VAL A 35 -8.69 6.69 -5.06
C VAL A 35 -9.92 7.54 -4.74
N ARG A 36 -10.51 7.32 -3.56
CA ARG A 36 -11.60 8.16 -3.04
C ARG A 36 -11.14 8.95 -1.83
N ASN A 37 -11.44 10.24 -1.80
CA ASN A 37 -11.11 11.10 -0.68
C ASN A 37 -12.26 11.17 0.32
N GLU A 38 -12.12 10.45 1.42
CA GLU A 38 -13.10 10.38 2.52
C GLU A 38 -13.09 11.65 3.38
N SER A 39 -12.09 12.53 3.24
CA SER A 39 -12.09 13.85 3.89
C SER A 39 -12.83 14.93 3.09
N HIS A 40 -13.34 14.61 1.89
CA HIS A 40 -14.15 15.53 1.11
C HIS A 40 -15.61 15.58 1.63
N GLU A 41 -16.28 16.73 1.50
CA GLU A 41 -17.68 16.90 1.94
C GLU A 41 -18.63 15.90 1.25
N ASN A 42 -18.32 15.56 0.00
CA ASN A 42 -18.99 14.50 -0.74
C ASN A 42 -17.94 13.53 -1.31
N PRO A 43 -17.61 12.45 -0.58
CA PRO A 43 -16.59 11.49 -1.01
C PRO A 43 -16.95 10.74 -2.29
N ALA A 44 -18.24 10.41 -2.50
CA ALA A 44 -18.70 9.67 -3.69
C ALA A 44 -18.43 10.45 -4.99
N ASN A 45 -18.48 11.78 -4.93
CA ASN A 45 -18.14 12.66 -6.06
C ASN A 45 -16.66 13.05 -6.10
N HIS A 46 -15.81 12.49 -5.23
CA HIS A 46 -14.39 12.78 -5.12
C HIS A 46 -13.56 11.49 -5.20
N GLU A 47 -13.84 10.73 -6.24
CA GLU A 47 -13.21 9.47 -6.59
C GLU A 47 -12.61 9.57 -7.99
N TYR A 48 -11.36 9.11 -8.16
CA TYR A 48 -10.62 9.22 -9.41
C TYR A 48 -9.81 7.96 -9.67
N LEU A 49 -9.68 7.57 -10.94
CA LEU A 49 -8.75 6.51 -11.33
C LEU A 49 -7.33 7.08 -11.45
N VAL A 50 -6.36 6.33 -10.95
CA VAL A 50 -4.93 6.57 -11.09
C VAL A 50 -4.33 5.39 -11.83
N THR A 51 -3.76 5.68 -13.00
CA THR A 51 -3.09 4.67 -13.81
C THR A 51 -1.70 4.40 -13.27
N VAL A 52 -1.34 3.12 -13.14
CA VAL A 52 -0.04 2.69 -12.63
C VAL A 52 0.75 2.03 -13.75
N VAL A 53 1.94 2.57 -14.05
CA VAL A 53 2.85 2.05 -15.07
C VAL A 53 4.17 1.74 -14.40
N ASP A 54 4.67 0.51 -14.56
CA ASP A 54 5.93 0.06 -13.97
C ASP A 54 6.04 0.32 -12.45
N GLY A 55 4.92 0.18 -11.73
CA GLY A 55 4.84 0.44 -10.29
C GLY A 55 4.82 1.92 -9.91
N ILE A 56 4.73 2.83 -10.88
CA ILE A 56 4.69 4.28 -10.67
C ILE A 56 3.29 4.82 -10.97
N PRO A 57 2.68 5.64 -10.08
CA PRO A 57 1.42 6.32 -10.38
C PRO A 57 1.61 7.38 -11.46
N ALA A 58 1.37 7.02 -12.72
CA ALA A 58 1.75 7.81 -13.88
C ALA A 58 0.80 8.98 -14.16
N THR A 59 -0.52 8.73 -14.12
CA THR A 59 -1.55 9.74 -14.42
C THR A 59 -2.74 9.60 -13.50
N CYS A 60 -3.51 10.67 -13.32
CA CYS A 60 -4.73 10.68 -12.52
C CYS A 60 -5.85 11.43 -13.23
N GLU A 61 -7.08 10.92 -13.19
CA GLU A 61 -8.24 11.58 -13.79
C GLU A 61 -8.72 12.83 -13.03
N CYS A 62 -8.06 13.19 -11.93
CA CYS A 62 -8.50 14.32 -11.13
C CYS A 62 -8.20 15.66 -11.82
N PRO A 63 -9.01 16.71 -11.56
CA PRO A 63 -8.80 18.03 -12.17
C PRO A 63 -7.40 18.62 -11.92
N ALA A 64 -6.76 18.27 -10.79
CA ALA A 64 -5.45 18.81 -10.44
C ALA A 64 -4.31 18.24 -11.30
N ASP A 65 -4.41 16.99 -11.76
CA ASP A 65 -3.38 16.37 -12.62
C ASP A 65 -3.40 16.99 -14.04
N ALA A 66 -4.58 17.43 -14.50
CA ALA A 66 -4.72 18.14 -15.78
C ALA A 66 -4.35 19.63 -15.70
N ALA A 67 -4.52 20.26 -14.54
CA ALA A 67 -4.41 21.72 -14.40
C ALA A 67 -3.01 22.21 -13.97
N TYR A 68 -2.22 21.37 -13.31
CA TYR A 68 -0.95 21.77 -12.71
C TYR A 68 0.17 20.82 -13.12
N GLU A 69 1.38 21.36 -13.22
CA GLU A 69 2.59 20.55 -13.37
C GLU A 69 2.96 19.91 -12.01
N GLY A 70 3.36 18.65 -12.08
CA GLY A 70 3.73 17.85 -10.90
C GLY A 70 2.62 16.92 -10.40
N PRO A 71 2.94 16.02 -9.46
CA PRO A 71 2.02 14.97 -9.07
C PRO A 71 0.88 15.52 -8.21
N CYS A 72 -0.36 15.16 -8.54
CA CYS A 72 -1.51 15.46 -7.70
C CYS A 72 -1.47 14.67 -6.37
N LYS A 73 -2.22 15.13 -5.37
CA LYS A 73 -2.26 14.48 -4.05
C LYS A 73 -2.65 13.00 -4.09
N HIS A 74 -3.44 12.56 -5.08
CA HIS A 74 -3.86 11.17 -5.22
C HIS A 74 -2.70 10.26 -5.64
N ARG A 75 -1.92 10.71 -6.64
CA ARG A 75 -0.71 10.02 -7.07
C ARG A 75 0.32 9.95 -5.95
N VAL A 76 0.53 11.06 -5.23
CA VAL A 76 1.44 11.11 -4.07
C VAL A 76 0.94 10.20 -2.95
N ALA A 77 -0.38 10.16 -2.69
CA ALA A 77 -0.96 9.31 -1.66
C ALA A 77 -0.72 7.81 -1.95
N ILE A 78 -0.75 7.40 -3.22
CA ILE A 78 -0.38 6.04 -3.60
C ILE A 78 1.13 5.83 -3.45
N ALA A 79 1.94 6.74 -3.97
CA ALA A 79 3.40 6.61 -4.00
C ALA A 79 4.01 6.43 -2.60
N ILE A 80 3.49 7.11 -1.57
CA ILE A 80 3.96 6.96 -0.17
C ILE A 80 3.47 5.67 0.51
N ARG A 81 2.70 4.81 -0.17
CA ARG A 81 2.11 3.57 0.38
C ARG A 81 2.54 2.35 -0.45
N PRO A 82 3.79 1.86 -0.28
CA PRO A 82 4.36 0.81 -1.14
C PRO A 82 3.54 -0.48 -1.22
N ARG A 83 2.85 -0.86 -0.14
CA ARG A 83 2.01 -2.06 -0.12
C ARG A 83 0.84 -2.02 -1.11
N ILE A 84 0.34 -0.84 -1.45
CA ILE A 84 -0.70 -0.69 -2.48
C ILE A 84 -0.10 -0.97 -3.86
N LEU A 85 1.10 -0.46 -4.13
CA LEU A 85 1.81 -0.69 -5.38
C LEU A 85 2.21 -2.16 -5.55
N ASP A 86 2.64 -2.83 -4.47
CA ASP A 86 2.92 -4.27 -4.46
C ASP A 86 1.68 -5.08 -4.91
N LEU A 87 0.49 -4.72 -4.42
CA LEU A 87 -0.77 -5.39 -4.79
C LEU A 87 -1.13 -5.15 -6.25
N VAL A 88 -0.96 -3.93 -6.74
CA VAL A 88 -1.19 -3.59 -8.15
C VAL A 88 -0.27 -4.38 -9.07
N ALA A 89 1.03 -4.41 -8.77
CA ALA A 89 1.99 -5.15 -9.58
C ALA A 89 1.62 -6.64 -9.69
N ARG A 90 1.15 -7.25 -8.60
CA ARG A 90 0.66 -8.64 -8.61
C ARG A 90 -0.56 -8.81 -9.52
N VAL A 91 -1.51 -7.89 -9.47
CA VAL A 91 -2.71 -7.92 -10.31
C VAL A 91 -2.36 -7.76 -11.79
N GLN A 92 -1.45 -6.83 -12.12
CA GLN A 92 -0.97 -6.61 -13.49
C GLN A 92 -0.28 -7.87 -14.05
N VAL A 93 0.61 -8.49 -13.28
CA VAL A 93 1.27 -9.76 -13.68
C VAL A 93 0.24 -10.85 -14.01
N ILE A 94 -0.82 -10.97 -13.21
CA ILE A 94 -1.90 -11.95 -13.45
C ILE A 94 -2.68 -11.62 -14.73
N ALA A 95 -3.01 -10.34 -14.93
CA ALA A 95 -3.75 -9.87 -16.11
C ALA A 95 -2.98 -10.12 -17.42
N ASP A 96 -1.65 -9.98 -17.39
CA ASP A 96 -0.76 -10.21 -18.53
C ASP A 96 -0.51 -11.71 -18.80
N GLY A 97 -1.22 -12.61 -18.11
CA GLY A 97 -1.06 -14.07 -18.25
C GLY A 97 0.15 -14.63 -17.51
N GLY A 98 0.83 -13.82 -16.70
CA GLY A 98 1.87 -14.25 -15.79
C GLY A 98 1.27 -14.98 -14.58
N THR A 99 1.92 -16.04 -14.14
CA THR A 99 1.56 -16.70 -12.87
C THR A 99 2.39 -16.09 -11.76
N THR A 100 1.76 -15.57 -10.72
CA THR A 100 2.48 -15.29 -9.47
C THR A 100 2.85 -16.63 -8.85
N ALA A 101 4.13 -16.85 -8.55
CA ALA A 101 4.51 -17.94 -7.66
C ALA A 101 3.74 -17.69 -6.37
N ASN A 102 2.79 -18.59 -6.11
CA ASN A 102 1.86 -18.49 -5.01
C ASN A 102 2.67 -18.14 -3.76
N ASP A 103 2.43 -16.97 -3.15
CA ASP A 103 2.73 -16.72 -1.74
C ASP A 103 1.80 -17.66 -0.94
N ARG A 104 1.98 -18.96 -1.12
CA ARG A 104 1.74 -19.88 -0.04
C ARG A 104 2.70 -19.37 1.01
N TYR A 105 2.15 -18.67 1.99
CA TYR A 105 2.55 -18.96 3.35
C TYR A 105 2.38 -20.47 3.49
N GLU A 106 3.38 -21.22 3.06
CA GLU A 106 3.64 -22.56 3.54
C GLU A 106 3.84 -22.28 5.03
N PRO A 107 2.87 -22.58 5.91
CA PRO A 107 3.19 -22.55 7.31
C PRO A 107 4.37 -23.50 7.39
N ALA A 108 5.53 -23.01 7.81
CA ALA A 108 6.57 -23.92 8.22
C ALA A 108 5.87 -24.86 9.20
N GLU A 109 5.67 -26.12 8.80
CA GLU A 109 5.28 -27.23 9.67
C GLU A 109 6.46 -27.53 10.59
N SER A 110 6.98 -26.49 11.24
CA SER A 110 7.77 -26.61 12.44
C SER A 110 6.81 -26.35 13.58
N ASP A 111 6.45 -27.41 14.30
CA ASP A 111 5.76 -27.35 15.59
C ASP A 111 6.58 -26.58 16.67
N GLN A 112 7.74 -26.03 16.30
CA GLN A 112 8.65 -25.30 17.16
C GLN A 112 8.59 -23.81 16.82
N CYS A 113 8.13 -23.01 17.79
CA CYS A 113 8.27 -21.57 17.76
C CYS A 113 9.75 -21.20 17.85
N ASP A 114 10.36 -20.84 16.72
CA ASP A 114 11.71 -20.31 16.65
C ASP A 114 11.73 -18.84 17.12
N CYS A 115 11.72 -18.67 18.44
CA CYS A 115 11.82 -17.38 19.11
C CYS A 115 13.23 -17.13 19.65
N GLU A 116 14.26 -17.88 19.21
CA GLU A 116 15.57 -17.99 19.88
C GLU A 116 16.30 -16.63 20.02
N GLU A 117 16.00 -15.66 19.18
CA GLU A 117 16.58 -14.31 19.24
C GLU A 117 15.81 -13.30 20.13
N LEU A 118 14.70 -13.72 20.75
CA LEU A 118 13.83 -12.85 21.56
C LEU A 118 14.03 -13.10 23.05
N ASN A 119 13.78 -12.05 23.84
CA ASN A 119 13.89 -12.06 25.30
C ASN A 119 13.21 -13.30 25.93
N GLU A 120 13.96 -14.03 26.75
CA GLU A 120 13.55 -15.23 27.48
C GLU A 120 12.37 -14.94 28.41
N GLY A 121 11.16 -15.02 27.87
CA GLY A 121 9.93 -14.80 28.66
C GLY A 121 8.75 -14.30 27.86
N PHE A 122 8.94 -13.84 26.61
CA PHE A 122 7.84 -13.33 25.79
C PHE A 122 7.75 -14.06 24.43
N PRO A 123 6.58 -14.58 24.04
CA PRO A 123 6.41 -15.22 22.74
C PRO A 123 6.52 -14.20 21.60
N CYS A 124 7.02 -14.62 20.42
CA CYS A 124 7.00 -13.77 19.23
C CYS A 124 5.55 -13.51 18.78
N TRP A 125 5.34 -12.39 18.08
CA TRP A 125 4.02 -12.01 17.57
C TRP A 125 3.39 -13.09 16.69
N ASP A 126 4.18 -13.75 15.84
CA ASP A 126 3.64 -14.78 14.95
C ASP A 126 3.07 -15.97 15.73
N CYS A 127 3.70 -16.39 16.82
CA CYS A 127 3.19 -17.47 17.68
C CYS A 127 1.95 -17.09 18.47
N VAL A 128 1.79 -15.82 18.87
CA VAL A 128 0.56 -15.35 19.52
C VAL A 128 -0.58 -15.26 18.52
N ARG A 129 -0.35 -14.62 17.38
CA ARG A 129 -1.36 -14.40 16.34
C ARG A 129 -1.92 -15.72 15.78
N THR A 130 -1.09 -16.75 15.72
CA THR A 130 -1.46 -18.09 15.23
C THR A 130 -2.00 -19.01 16.33
N GLY A 131 -2.05 -18.56 17.59
CA GLY A 131 -2.54 -19.33 18.72
C GLY A 131 -1.58 -20.41 19.24
N ARG A 132 -0.32 -20.42 18.78
CA ARG A 132 0.71 -21.39 19.19
C ARG A 132 1.26 -21.11 20.60
N LYS A 133 1.24 -19.86 21.06
CA LYS A 133 1.61 -19.46 22.44
C LYS A 133 0.65 -18.39 22.97
N THR A 134 0.36 -18.42 24.26
CA THR A 134 -0.37 -17.36 24.97
C THR A 134 0.60 -16.40 25.65
N PHE A 135 0.17 -15.16 25.92
CA PHE A 135 0.95 -14.26 26.77
C PHE A 135 1.00 -14.82 28.20
N PRO A 136 2.15 -14.70 28.89
CA PRO A 136 2.19 -14.99 30.31
C PRO A 136 1.24 -14.05 31.06
N GLU A 137 0.41 -14.59 31.94
CA GLU A 137 -0.35 -13.81 32.90
C GLU A 137 0.64 -13.29 33.96
N THR A 138 0.57 -11.99 34.24
CA THR A 138 1.41 -11.30 35.24
C THR A 138 1.16 -11.75 36.66
#